data_AF-A0A073K3T3-F1
#
_entry.id   AF-A0A073K3T3-F1
#
_cell.length_a   1.000
_cell.length_b   1.000
_cell.length_c   1.000
_cell.angle_alpha   90.00
_cell.angle_beta   90.00
_cell.angle_gamma   90.00
#
_symmetry.space_group_name_H-M   'P 1'
#
loop_
_entity.id
_entity.type
_entity.pdbx_description
1 polymer ?
#
loop_
_entity_poly.entity_id
_entity_poly.type
_entity_poly.pdbx_seq_one_letter_code
_entity_poly.pdbx_strand_id
1 'polypeptide(L)'
;MKAVPKTKKFEVIHEMSEKGYTVTVLCDIAGVTRSRYYKWIKRHSMPSEKQSEDVEIKKKILKCHKKLRGIYGYRRVQIWLKVAYNLHINHKRIQRLMGELGIKAIIRGHYTCPST
;
A
#
# COMPACT_ATOMS: atom_id res chain seq x y z
N MET A 1 -2.90 2.12 28.24
CA MET A 1 -2.69 0.87 27.48
C MET A 1 -3.00 1.12 26.01
N LYS A 2 -2.08 0.81 25.08
CA LYS A 2 -2.29 1.08 23.65
C LYS A 2 -3.27 0.05 23.07
N ALA A 3 -4.30 0.51 22.35
CA ALA A 3 -5.23 -0.36 21.66
C ALA A 3 -4.50 -1.18 20.59
N VAL A 4 -4.58 -2.51 20.68
CA VAL A 4 -3.99 -3.40 19.67
C VAL A 4 -4.75 -3.24 18.35
N PRO A 5 -4.06 -2.98 17.21
CA PRO A 5 -4.72 -2.86 15.92
C PRO A 5 -5.38 -4.18 15.51
N LYS A 6 -6.57 -4.08 14.93
CA LYS A 6 -7.42 -5.24 14.56
C LYS A 6 -6.69 -6.23 13.63
N THR A 7 -5.81 -5.74 12.76
CA THR A 7 -5.00 -6.56 11.84
C THR A 7 -4.12 -7.57 12.58
N LYS A 8 -3.44 -7.13 13.64
CA LYS A 8 -2.59 -8.00 14.47
C LYS A 8 -3.39 -9.09 15.18
N LYS A 9 -4.63 -8.77 15.59
CA LYS A 9 -5.52 -9.79 16.16
C LYS A 9 -5.83 -10.90 15.15
N PHE A 10 -6.08 -10.55 13.89
CA PHE A 10 -6.33 -11.54 12.84
C PHE A 10 -5.10 -12.37 12.49
N GLU A 11 -3.91 -11.76 12.48
CA GLU A 11 -2.64 -12.48 12.27
C GLU A 11 -2.42 -13.55 13.35
N VAL A 12 -2.63 -13.21 14.63
CA VAL A 12 -2.51 -14.18 15.74
C VAL A 12 -3.55 -15.30 15.63
N ILE A 13 -4.81 -14.98 15.30
CA ILE A 13 -5.85 -15.99 15.10
C ILE A 13 -5.48 -16.93 13.94
N HIS A 14 -4.89 -16.40 12.86
CA HIS A 14 -4.45 -17.19 11.72
C HIS A 14 -3.31 -18.15 12.11
N GLU A 15 -2.28 -17.66 12.80
CA GLU A 15 -1.16 -18.48 13.26
C GLU A 15 -1.62 -19.59 14.22
N MET A 16 -2.55 -19.29 15.12
CA MET A 16 -3.14 -20.30 16.01
C MET A 16 -4.07 -21.26 15.27
N SER A 17 -4.77 -20.81 14.23
CA SER A 17 -5.56 -21.69 13.37
C SER A 17 -4.68 -22.71 12.63
N GLU A 18 -3.49 -22.33 12.17
CA GLU A 18 -2.52 -23.23 11.53
C GLU A 18 -1.97 -24.27 12.50
N LYS A 19 -1.88 -23.94 13.80
CA LYS A 19 -1.49 -24.85 14.88
C LYS A 19 -2.59 -25.85 15.28
N GLY A 20 -3.76 -25.81 14.64
CA GLY A 20 -4.86 -26.76 14.84
C GLY A 20 -5.94 -26.31 15.84
N TYR A 21 -5.91 -25.07 16.32
CA TYR A 21 -6.93 -24.55 17.23
C TYR A 21 -8.20 -24.14 16.49
N THR A 22 -9.36 -24.33 17.13
CA THR A 22 -10.67 -23.97 16.54
C THR A 22 -10.83 -22.45 16.46
N VAL A 23 -11.08 -21.95 15.24
CA VAL A 23 -11.28 -20.52 14.94
C VAL A 23 -12.37 -19.87 15.81
N THR A 24 -13.42 -20.61 16.19
CA THR A 24 -14.49 -20.13 17.07
C THR A 24 -13.95 -19.67 18.42
N VAL A 25 -13.18 -20.52 19.09
CA VAL A 25 -12.60 -20.24 20.42
C VAL A 25 -11.63 -19.06 20.34
N LEU A 26 -10.81 -19.02 19.29
CA LEU A 26 -9.85 -17.92 19.06
C LEU A 26 -10.55 -16.57 18.84
N CYS A 27 -11.66 -16.56 18.10
CA CYS A 27 -12.46 -15.36 17.87
C CYS A 27 -13.10 -14.84 19.16
N ASP A 28 -13.58 -15.75 20.02
CA ASP A 28 -14.19 -15.40 21.30
C ASP A 28 -13.17 -14.81 22.28
N ILE A 29 -11.97 -15.42 22.37
CA ILE A 29 -10.85 -14.91 23.19
C ILE A 29 -10.39 -13.53 22.70
N ALA A 30 -10.28 -13.33 21.39
CA ALA A 30 -9.79 -12.07 20.81
C ALA A 30 -10.85 -10.95 20.81
N GLY A 31 -12.11 -11.28 21.10
CA GLY A 31 -13.26 -10.38 21.03
C GLY A 31 -13.57 -9.92 19.60
N VAL A 32 -13.49 -10.82 18.62
CA VAL A 32 -13.72 -10.49 17.21
C VAL A 32 -14.76 -11.42 16.59
N THR A 33 -15.67 -10.87 15.78
CA THR A 33 -16.67 -11.67 15.08
C THR A 33 -16.04 -12.57 14.01
N ARG A 34 -16.45 -13.84 13.97
CA ARG A 34 -16.06 -14.83 12.95
C ARG A 34 -16.17 -14.31 11.52
N SER A 35 -17.26 -13.61 11.19
CA SER A 35 -17.49 -13.02 9.86
C SER A 35 -16.39 -12.01 9.47
N ARG A 36 -15.82 -11.30 10.45
CA ARG A 36 -14.75 -10.33 10.23
C ARG A 36 -13.41 -11.01 9.96
N TYR A 37 -13.14 -12.12 10.65
CA TYR A 37 -11.97 -12.97 10.42
C TYR A 37 -11.99 -13.56 9.01
N TYR A 38 -13.08 -14.22 8.60
CA TYR A 38 -13.16 -14.79 7.25
C TYR A 38 -13.15 -13.72 6.14
N LYS A 39 -13.72 -12.52 6.37
CA LYS A 39 -13.54 -11.37 5.46
C LYS A 39 -12.08 -10.90 5.37
N TRP A 40 -11.31 -11.04 6.44
CA TRP A 40 -9.88 -10.73 6.43
C TRP A 40 -9.09 -11.79 5.65
N ILE A 41 -9.37 -13.08 5.89
CA ILE A 41 -8.79 -14.20 5.11
C ILE A 41 -9.08 -14.03 3.63
N LYS A 42 -10.35 -13.82 3.24
CA LYS A 42 -10.73 -13.69 1.83
C LYS A 42 -9.96 -12.58 1.11
N ARG A 43 -9.66 -11.48 1.81
CA ARG A 43 -8.86 -10.37 1.27
C ARG A 43 -7.36 -10.68 1.16
N HIS A 44 -6.83 -11.55 2.01
CA HIS A 44 -5.42 -11.96 1.98
C HIS A 44 -5.17 -13.12 1.00
N SER A 45 -6.09 -14.09 0.95
CA SER A 45 -5.97 -15.28 0.10
C SER A 45 -6.29 -15.00 -1.37
N MET A 46 -7.21 -14.07 -1.66
CA MET A 46 -7.55 -13.67 -3.03
C MET A 46 -7.34 -12.16 -3.20
N PRO A 47 -6.13 -11.72 -3.58
CA PRO A 47 -5.93 -10.38 -4.09
C PRO A 47 -6.86 -10.19 -5.28
N SER A 48 -7.75 -9.19 -5.23
CA SER A 48 -8.55 -8.83 -6.40
C SER A 48 -7.62 -8.48 -7.55
N GLU A 49 -8.00 -8.74 -8.81
CA GLU A 49 -7.22 -8.38 -10.00
C GLU A 49 -6.69 -6.94 -9.96
N LYS A 50 -7.50 -6.01 -9.43
CA LYS A 50 -7.14 -4.61 -9.20
C LYS A 50 -5.96 -4.41 -8.23
N GLN A 51 -5.83 -5.27 -7.21
CA GLN A 51 -4.70 -5.24 -6.28
C GLN A 51 -3.43 -5.74 -6.96
N SER A 52 -3.52 -6.77 -7.80
CA SER A 52 -2.39 -7.26 -8.59
C SER A 52 -1.89 -6.20 -9.58
N GLU A 53 -2.80 -5.52 -10.27
CA GLU A 53 -2.46 -4.35 -11.11
C GLU A 53 -1.78 -3.24 -10.29
N ASP A 54 -2.33 -2.92 -9.11
CA ASP A 54 -1.76 -1.88 -8.24
C ASP A 54 -0.33 -2.24 -7.80
N VAL A 55 -0.06 -3.52 -7.52
CA VAL A 55 1.29 -4.01 -7.21
C VAL A 55 2.23 -3.83 -8.40
N GLU A 56 1.77 -4.13 -9.62
CA GLU A 56 2.58 -3.94 -10.83
C GLU A 56 2.87 -2.46 -11.09
N ILE A 57 1.86 -1.59 -10.94
CA ILE A 57 2.00 -0.13 -11.07
C ILE A 57 2.98 0.38 -10.02
N LYS A 58 2.89 -0.07 -8.76
CA LYS A 58 3.84 0.28 -7.69
C LYS A 58 5.28 -0.08 -8.07
N LYS A 59 5.51 -1.28 -8.63
CA LYS A 59 6.84 -1.68 -9.12
C LYS A 59 7.36 -0.74 -10.21
N LYS A 60 6.52 -0.35 -11.17
CA LYS A 60 6.88 0.61 -12.23
C LYS A 60 7.20 2.00 -11.68
N ILE A 61 6.41 2.50 -10.72
CA ILE A 61 6.67 3.77 -10.02
C ILE A 61 8.03 3.72 -9.31
N LEU A 62 8.34 2.61 -8.63
CA LEU A 62 9.60 2.45 -7.91
C LEU A 62 10.81 2.42 -8.86
N LYS A 63 10.67 1.79 -10.04
CA LYS A 63 11.68 1.81 -11.12
C LYS A 63 11.90 3.23 -11.65
N CYS A 64 10.82 3.99 -11.86
CA CYS A 64 10.87 5.40 -12.25
C CYS A 64 11.64 6.24 -11.22
N HIS A 65 11.30 6.07 -9.94
CA HIS A 65 11.89 6.81 -8.84
C HIS A 65 13.40 6.55 -8.71
N LYS A 66 13.84 5.29 -8.81
CA LYS A 66 15.26 4.91 -8.81
C LYS A 66 16.01 5.52 -9.99
N LYS A 67 15.44 5.44 -11.21
CA LYS A 67 16.08 5.97 -12.43
C LYS A 67 16.30 7.48 -12.36
N LEU A 68 15.38 8.20 -11.71
CA LEU A 68 15.34 9.68 -11.71
C LEU A 68 15.71 10.28 -10.35
N ARG A 69 16.31 9.49 -9.44
CA ARG A 69 16.73 9.91 -8.09
C ARG A 69 15.65 10.67 -7.31
N GLY A 70 14.37 10.32 -7.52
CA GLY A 70 13.25 10.95 -6.82
C GLY A 70 12.89 12.39 -7.20
N ILE A 71 13.37 12.89 -8.33
CA ILE A 71 13.00 14.23 -8.83
C ILE A 71 11.52 14.29 -9.22
N TYR A 72 10.93 13.17 -9.67
CA TYR A 72 9.58 13.17 -10.23
C TYR A 72 8.51 12.98 -9.15
N GLY A 73 7.57 13.92 -9.10
CA GLY A 73 6.31 13.78 -8.38
C GLY A 73 5.23 13.06 -9.20
N TYR A 74 4.09 12.80 -8.58
CA TYR A 74 3.02 11.96 -9.13
C TYR A 74 2.55 12.38 -10.54
N ARG A 75 2.51 13.69 -10.83
CA ARG A 75 2.11 14.20 -12.15
C ARG A 75 3.13 13.87 -13.25
N ARG A 76 4.44 13.96 -12.94
CA ARG A 76 5.51 13.59 -13.89
C ARG A 76 5.63 12.07 -14.02
N VAL A 77 5.41 11.34 -12.92
CA VAL A 77 5.34 9.88 -12.93
C VAL A 77 4.18 9.39 -13.81
N GLN A 78 3.03 10.06 -13.81
CA GLN A 78 1.91 9.74 -14.71
C GLN A 78 2.31 9.85 -16.19
N ILE A 79 2.97 10.95 -16.58
CA ILE A 79 3.43 11.15 -17.95
C ILE A 79 4.44 10.07 -18.32
N TRP A 80 5.36 9.76 -17.41
CA TRP A 80 6.36 8.71 -17.63
C TRP A 80 5.71 7.32 -17.80
N LEU A 81 4.73 6.97 -16.99
CA LEU A 81 3.95 5.72 -17.12
C LEU A 81 3.20 5.65 -18.46
N LYS A 82 2.63 6.78 -18.89
CA LYS A 82 1.96 6.88 -20.19
C LYS A 82 2.94 6.68 -21.34
N VAL A 83 4.10 7.34 -21.32
CA VAL A 83 5.08 7.25 -22.42
C VAL A 83 5.79 5.90 -22.45
N ALA A 84 6.20 5.36 -21.29
CA ALA A 84 7.02 4.15 -21.23
C ALA A 84 6.21 2.84 -21.34
N TYR A 85 4.94 2.84 -20.91
CA TYR A 85 4.12 1.63 -20.82
C TYR A 85 2.75 1.75 -21.48
N ASN A 86 2.45 2.89 -22.12
CA ASN A 86 1.13 3.22 -22.70
C ASN A 86 -0.05 3.09 -21.71
N LEU A 87 0.22 3.22 -20.41
CA LEU A 87 -0.78 3.08 -19.36
C LEU A 87 -1.50 4.40 -19.08
N HIS A 88 -2.81 4.41 -19.29
CA HIS A 88 -3.67 5.55 -19.01
C HIS A 88 -4.23 5.46 -17.59
N ILE A 89 -3.45 5.93 -16.62
CA ILE A 89 -3.81 5.89 -15.20
C ILE A 89 -4.15 7.30 -14.71
N ASN A 90 -5.23 7.41 -13.92
CA ASN A 90 -5.61 8.66 -13.28
C ASN A 90 -4.55 9.11 -12.26
N HIS A 91 -4.20 10.40 -12.27
CA HIS A 91 -3.22 10.99 -11.34
C HIS A 91 -3.56 10.73 -9.86
N LYS A 92 -4.85 10.67 -9.49
CA LYS A 92 -5.28 10.35 -8.12
C LYS A 92 -4.88 8.92 -7.69
N ARG A 93 -4.96 7.95 -8.61
CA ARG A 93 -4.53 6.56 -8.36
C ARG A 93 -3.03 6.52 -8.13
N ILE A 94 -2.24 7.22 -8.96
CA ILE A 94 -0.78 7.29 -8.80
C ILE A 94 -0.41 7.99 -7.49
N GLN A 95 -1.07 9.08 -7.15
CA GLN A 95 -0.84 9.80 -5.89
C GLN A 95 -1.08 8.90 -4.68
N ARG A 96 -2.19 8.14 -4.67
CA ARG A 96 -2.47 7.14 -3.62
C ARG A 96 -1.36 6.09 -3.55
N LEU A 97 -0.99 5.48 -4.68
CA LEU A 97 0.04 4.44 -4.71
C LEU A 97 1.43 4.95 -4.29
N MET A 98 1.79 6.18 -4.66
CA MET A 98 3.02 6.83 -4.18
C MET A 98 2.97 7.10 -2.68
N GLY A 99 1.81 7.53 -2.16
CA GLY A 99 1.59 7.73 -0.72
C GLY A 99 1.73 6.43 0.08
N GLU A 100 1.17 5.32 -0.41
CA GLU A 100 1.32 3.99 0.20
C GLU A 100 2.78 3.49 0.20
N LEU A 101 3.58 3.90 -0.78
CA LEU A 101 5.01 3.60 -0.85
C LEU A 101 5.87 4.59 -0.04
N GLY A 102 5.28 5.66 0.51
CA GLY A 102 6.03 6.74 1.18
C GLY A 102 6.91 7.57 0.23
N ILE A 103 6.70 7.47 -1.08
CA ILE A 103 7.54 8.14 -2.08
C ILE A 103 7.07 9.59 -2.26
N LYS A 104 7.99 10.54 -2.04
CA LYS A 104 7.76 11.97 -2.27
C LYS A 104 8.73 12.49 -3.34
N ALA A 105 8.30 13.53 -4.04
CA ALA A 105 9.18 14.26 -4.94
C ALA A 105 10.18 15.07 -4.12
N ILE A 106 11.44 15.07 -4.53
CA ILE A 106 12.45 15.97 -3.99
C ILE A 106 12.18 17.36 -4.56
N ILE A 107 11.73 18.29 -3.72
CA ILE A 107 11.56 19.69 -4.08
C ILE A 107 12.88 20.39 -3.72
N ARG A 108 13.58 20.92 -4.72
CA ARG A 108 14.71 21.83 -4.46
C ARG A 108 14.10 23.16 -4.02
N GLY A 109 14.46 23.62 -2.82
CA GLY A 109 13.99 24.89 -2.29
C GLY A 109 14.33 26.05 -3.24
N HIS A 110 13.52 27.11 -3.19
CA HIS A 110 13.79 28.34 -3.91
C HIS A 110 15.08 28.96 -3.34
N TYR A 111 16.03 29.33 -4.18
CA TYR A 111 17.18 30.11 -3.74
C TYR A 111 16.67 31.51 -3.38
N THR A 112 16.68 31.87 -2.09
CA THR A 112 16.45 33.25 -1.69
C THR A 112 17.68 34.05 -2.08
N CYS A 113 17.52 35.05 -2.95
CA CYS A 113 18.56 36.06 -3.14
C CYS A 113 18.85 36.68 -1.75
N PRO A 114 20.10 36.71 -1.29
CA PRO A 114 20.43 37.46 -0.08
C PRO A 114 20.05 38.92 -0.36
N SER A 115 19.10 39.47 0.40
CA SER A 115 18.85 40.92 0.36
C SER A 115 20.14 41.59 0.81
N THR A 116 20.76 42.32 -0.13
CA THR A 116 21.96 43.13 0.12
C THR A 116 21.62 44.32 0.97
#